data_AF-A0AAN1QAZ4-F1
#
_entry.id   AF-A0AAN1QAZ4-F1
#
_cell.length_a   1.000
_cell.length_b   1.000
_cell.length_c   1.000
_cell.angle_alpha   90.00
_cell.angle_beta   90.00
_cell.angle_gamma   90.00
#
_symmetry.space_group_name_H-M   'P 1'
#
loop_
_entity.id
_entity.type
_entity.pdbx_description
1 polymer ?
#
loop_
_entity_poly.entity_id
_entity_poly.type
_entity_poly.pdbx_seq_one_letter_code
_entity_poly.pdbx_strand_id
1 'polypeptide(L)' 'MAKNVQVPALIRRCDIEQLLGGIGRTTFYRRRQEWAAQGTPFPESLNWMAKGGALWRRHEVIAFLVERGLMLPEPNNEE' A
#
# COMPACT_ATOMS: atom_id res chain seq x y z
N MET A 1 -18.99 -5.97 19.65
CA MET A 1 -18.21 -6.03 18.40
C MET A 1 -17.39 -4.75 18.31
N ALA A 2 -16.23 -4.72 18.95
CA ALA A 2 -15.35 -3.56 18.92
C ALA A 2 -14.90 -3.36 17.48
N LYS A 3 -15.33 -2.26 16.86
CA LYS A 3 -14.76 -1.78 15.61
C LYS A 3 -13.31 -1.50 15.94
N ASN A 4 -12.40 -2.39 15.56
CA ASN A 4 -10.97 -2.11 15.56
C ASN A 4 -10.83 -0.90 14.65
N VAL A 5 -10.82 0.30 15.26
CA VAL A 5 -10.52 1.56 14.60
C VAL A 5 -9.08 1.41 14.15
N GLN A 6 -8.92 0.80 12.98
CA GLN A 6 -7.71 0.95 12.21
C GLN A 6 -7.69 2.44 11.89
N VAL A 7 -6.93 3.17 12.71
CA VAL A 7 -6.55 4.55 12.45
C VAL A 7 -6.24 4.62 10.95
N PRO A 8 -6.88 5.52 10.17
CA PRO A 8 -6.58 5.64 8.76
C PRO A 8 -5.18 6.24 8.64
N ALA A 9 -4.17 5.39 8.82
CA ALA A 9 -2.78 5.74 8.64
C ALA A 9 -2.61 6.00 7.15
N LEU A 10 -2.46 7.27 6.82
CA LEU A 10 -2.06 7.67 5.48
C LEU A 10 -0.58 7.38 5.35
N ILE A 11 -0.23 6.50 4.42
CA ILE A 11 1.15 6.14 4.13
C ILE A 11 1.59 6.83 2.84
N ARG A 12 2.87 7.21 2.80
CA ARG A 12 3.47 7.80 1.61
C ARG A 12 4.04 6.68 0.75
N ARG A 13 4.42 7.04 -0.48
CA ARG A 13 5.14 6.15 -1.40
C ARG A 13 6.35 5.48 -0.74
N CYS A 14 7.12 6.23 0.05
CA CYS A 14 8.34 5.72 0.70
C CYS A 14 8.04 4.63 1.74
N ASP A 15 6.90 4.70 2.41
CA ASP A 15 6.44 3.64 3.30
C ASP A 15 6.05 2.39 2.50
N ILE A 16 5.35 2.56 1.37
CA ILE A 16 4.99 1.45 0.47
C ILE A 16 6.23 0.78 -0.13
N GLU A 17 7.22 1.58 -0.53
CA GLU A 17 8.51 1.10 -1.00
C GLU A 17 9.20 0.21 0.04
N GLN A 18 9.18 0.61 1.31
CA GLN A 18 9.71 -0.17 2.42
C GLN A 18 8.91 -1.46 2.67
N LEU A 19 7.58 -1.40 2.65
CA LEU A 19 6.71 -2.58 2.80
C LEU A 19 6.98 -3.64 1.72
N LEU A 20 7.36 -3.20 0.52
CA LEU A 20 7.71 -4.07 -0.59
C LEU A 20 9.17 -4.58 -0.55
N GLY A 21 9.88 -4.37 0.56
CA GLY A 21 11.28 -4.77 0.74
C GLY A 21 12.30 -3.68 0.40
N GLY A 22 11.91 -2.40 0.48
CA GLY A 22 12.78 -1.26 0.16
C GLY A 22 12.98 -1.06 -1.34
N ILE A 23 11.96 -1.35 -2.16
CA ILE A 23 12.07 -1.18 -3.62
C ILE A 23 12.25 0.28 -4.00
N GLY A 24 13.02 0.53 -5.07
CA GLY A 24 13.18 1.87 -5.59
C GLY A 24 11.92 2.41 -6.30
N ARG A 25 11.87 3.73 -6.45
CA ARG A 25 10.78 4.47 -7.11
C ARG A 25 10.37 3.87 -8.45
N THR A 26 11.33 3.63 -9.32
CA THR A 26 11.11 3.12 -10.68
C THR A 26 10.48 1.73 -10.66
N THR A 27 10.93 0.87 -9.75
CA THR A 27 10.38 -0.48 -9.57
C THR A 27 8.92 -0.42 -9.11
N PHE A 28 8.60 0.49 -8.20
CA PHE A 28 7.21 0.71 -7.77
C PHE A 28 6.30 1.12 -8.94
N TYR A 29 6.72 2.09 -9.77
CA TYR A 29 5.92 2.52 -10.93
C TYR A 29 5.76 1.41 -11.97
N ARG A 30 6.81 0.62 -12.24
CA ARG A 30 6.71 -0.54 -13.14
C ARG A 30 5.69 -1.55 -12.64
N ARG A 31 5.79 -1.96 -11.37
CA ARG A 31 4.81 -2.86 -10.76
C ARG A 31 3.40 -2.30 -10.83
N ARG A 32 3.22 -0.99 -10.62
CA ARG A 32 1.92 -0.34 -10.76
C ARG A 32 1.35 -0.47 -12.18
N GLN A 33 2.18 -0.32 -13.20
CA GLN A 33 1.77 -0.54 -14.59
C GLN A 33 1.45 -2.01 -14.87
N GLU A 34 2.24 -2.93 -14.35
CA GLU A 34 1.98 -4.38 -14.47
C GLU A 34 0.66 -4.77 -13.80
N TRP A 35 0.39 -4.24 -12.61
CA TRP A 35 -0.87 -4.46 -11.90
C TRP A 35 -2.07 -3.90 -12.67
N ALA A 36 -1.94 -2.70 -13.24
CA ALA A 36 -2.96 -2.12 -14.12
C ALA A 36 -3.19 -2.98 -15.38
N ALA A 37 -2.11 -3.49 -16.00
CA ALA A 37 -2.19 -4.37 -17.17
C ALA A 37 -2.83 -5.73 -16.86
N GLN A 38 -2.66 -6.22 -15.62
CA GLN A 38 -3.29 -7.45 -15.13
C GLN A 38 -4.74 -7.25 -14.66
N GLY A 39 -5.33 -6.06 -14.85
CA GLY A 39 -6.72 -5.77 -14.50
C GLY A 39 -6.98 -5.49 -13.02
N THR A 40 -5.94 -5.34 -12.21
CA THR A 40 -6.03 -5.04 -10.76
C THR A 40 -5.16 -3.82 -10.45
N PRO A 41 -5.60 -2.61 -10.83
CA PRO A 41 -4.81 -1.41 -10.63
C PRO A 41 -4.56 -1.15 -9.15
N PHE A 42 -3.36 -0.66 -8.83
CA PHE A 42 -3.04 -0.22 -7.47
C PHE A 42 -3.97 0.91 -7.02
N PRO A 43 -4.40 0.95 -5.74
CA PRO A 43 -5.32 1.97 -5.24
C PRO A 43 -4.87 3.39 -5.58
N GLU A 44 -5.86 4.25 -5.82
CA GLU A 44 -5.62 5.65 -6.14
C GLU A 44 -5.07 6.40 -4.92
N SER A 45 -4.16 7.33 -5.17
CA SER A 45 -3.66 8.21 -4.13
C SER A 45 -4.71 9.25 -3.79
N LEU A 46 -5.03 9.41 -2.51
CA LEU A 46 -6.04 10.36 -2.03
C LEU A 46 -5.68 11.82 -2.30
N ASN A 47 -4.39 12.13 -2.40
CA ASN A 47 -3.94 13.48 -2.67
C ASN A 47 -2.64 13.43 -3.48
N TRP A 48 -2.74 13.66 -4.79
CA TRP A 48 -1.59 13.78 -5.68
C TRP A 48 -0.94 15.16 -5.62
N MET A 49 -1.60 16.15 -4.98
CA MET A 49 -1.28 17.58 -5.04
C MET A 49 -0.75 18.15 -3.72
N ALA A 50 -0.67 17.34 -2.65
CA ALA A 50 -0.06 17.77 -1.41
C ALA A 50 1.44 17.99 -1.65
N LYS A 51 1.99 19.13 -1.21
CA LYS A 51 3.43 19.49 -1.34
C LYS A 51 4.42 18.43 -0.81
N GLY A 52 3.93 17.38 -0.12
CA GLY A 52 4.70 16.24 0.39
C GLY A 52 4.57 14.92 -0.39
N GLY A 53 3.89 14.91 -1.54
CA GLY A 53 3.74 13.74 -2.41
C GLY A 53 2.45 12.94 -2.21
N ALA A 54 2.29 11.89 -3.03
CA ALA A 54 1.11 11.04 -3.03
C ALA A 54 0.92 10.28 -1.70
N LEU A 55 -0.32 10.29 -1.20
CA LEU A 55 -0.75 9.60 0.02
C LEU A 55 -1.74 8.49 -0.32
N TRP A 56 -1.59 7.35 0.34
CA TRP A 56 -2.48 6.20 0.22
C TRP A 56 -3.01 5.78 1.59
N ARG A 57 -4.18 5.15 1.61
CA ARG A 57 -4.70 4.52 2.82
C ARG A 57 -3.93 3.24 3.09
N ARG A 58 -3.29 3.12 4.26
CA ARG A 58 -2.51 1.92 4.63
C ARG A 58 -3.33 0.64 4.50
N HIS A 59 -4.59 0.65 4.93
CA HIS A 59 -5.43 -0.54 4.88
C HIS A 59 -5.69 -1.02 3.44
N GLU A 60 -5.93 -0.11 2.49
CA GLU A 60 -6.16 -0.50 1.08
C GLU A 60 -4.87 -1.02 0.44
N VAL A 61 -3.74 -0.40 0.76
CA VAL A 61 -2.44 -0.86 0.26
C VAL A 61 -2.10 -2.23 0.81
N ILE A 62 -2.23 -2.45 2.12
CA ILE A 62 -1.93 -3.76 2.72
C ILE A 62 -2.90 -4.82 2.20
N ALA A 63 -4.20 -4.53 2.14
CA ALA A 63 -5.18 -5.45 1.57
C ALA A 63 -4.80 -5.84 0.14
N PHE A 64 -4.47 -4.87 -0.71
CA PHE A 64 -4.01 -5.10 -2.08
C PHE A 64 -2.74 -5.96 -2.13
N LEU A 65 -1.73 -5.65 -1.30
CA LEU A 65 -0.47 -6.38 -1.28
C LEU A 65 -0.64 -7.82 -0.77
N VAL A 66 -1.49 -8.04 0.23
CA VAL A 66 -1.81 -9.36 0.77
C VAL A 66 -2.60 -10.18 -0.24
N GLU A 67 -3.61 -9.60 -0.90
CA GLU A 67 -4.40 -10.27 -1.94
C GLU A 67 -3.54 -10.73 -3.12
N ARG A 68 -2.48 -9.97 -3.43
CA ARG A 68 -1.49 -10.33 -4.46
C ARG A 68 -0.38 -11.26 -3.98
N GLY A 69 -0.33 -11.62 -2.69
CA GLY A 69 0.75 -12.41 -2.10
C GLY A 69 2.11 -11.70 -2.08
N LEU A 70 2.11 -10.37 -2.21
CA LEU A 70 3.32 -9.53 -2.19
C LEU A 70 3.75 -9.16 -0.77
N MET A 71 2.86 -9.32 0.21
CA MET A 71 3.08 -9.06 1.62
C MET A 71 2.38 -10.15 2.43
N LEU A 72 3.03 -10.64 3.49
CA LEU A 72 2.37 -11.49 4.47
C LEU A 72 1.50 -10.61 5.36
N PRO A 73 0.26 -11.02 5.71
CA PRO A 73 -0.47 -10.33 6.76
C PRO A 73 0.44 -10.33 7.99
N GLU A 74 0.69 -9.15 8.57
CA GLU A 74 1.53 -9.07 9.77
C GLU A 74 0.98 -10.08 10.79
N PRO A 75 1.83 -10.92 11.40
CA PRO A 75 1.36 -11.85 12.40
C PRO A 75 0.68 -11.01 13.49
N ASN A 76 -0.63 -11.16 13.64
CA ASN A 76 -1.27 -10.77 14.88
C ASN A 76 -0.53 -11.56 15.95
N ASN A 77 0.36 -10.89 16.69
CA ASN A 77 0.85 -11.39 17.96
C ASN A 77 -0.37 -11.36 18.90
N GLU A 78 -1.25 -12.36 18.73
CA GLU A 78 -2.05 -12.90 19.82
C GLU A 78 -1.07 -13.67 20.70
N GLU A 79 -0.46 -12.95 21.64
CA GLU A 79 0.18 -13.52 22.83
C GLU A 79 -0.75 -13.32 24.04
#